data_AF-A0A371KJP4-F1
#
_entry.id   AF-A0A371KJP4-F1
#
_cell.length_a   1.000
_cell.length_b   1.000
_cell.length_c   1.000
_cell.angle_alpha   90.00
_cell.angle_beta   90.00
_cell.angle_gamma   90.00
#
_symmetry.space_group_name_H-M   'P 1'
#
loop_
_entity.id
_entity.type
_entity.pdbx_description
1 polymer ?
#
loop_
_entity_poly.entity_id
_entity_poly.type
_entity_poly.pdbx_seq_one_letter_code
_entity_poly.pdbx_strand_id
1 'polypeptide(L)'
;MQFCDECGSIMHTEGETWVCRSCEHKEPRDSQAEAAMSIQDGQQNNGTPTVADATQDTSETMQESCPAEDCDSDRAQYQMMPKPGGSYEVRLFTCVECGHKWRES
;
A
#
# COMPACT_ATOMS: atom_id res chain seq x y z
N MET A 1 -1.44 24.81 8.63
CA MET A 1 -2.60 24.04 9.13
C MET A 1 -2.21 23.53 10.52
N GLN A 2 -3.02 23.76 11.55
CA GLN A 2 -2.65 23.48 12.95
C GLN A 2 -3.60 22.45 13.58
N PHE A 3 -3.05 21.52 14.36
CA PHE A 3 -3.79 20.57 15.18
C PHE A 3 -3.73 21.00 16.64
N CYS A 4 -4.81 20.76 17.38
CA CYS A 4 -4.90 21.06 18.81
C CYS A 4 -4.13 20.02 19.63
N ASP A 5 -3.21 20.45 20.50
CA ASP A 5 -2.41 19.56 21.34
C ASP A 5 -3.24 18.77 22.39
N GLU A 6 -4.41 19.28 22.77
CA GLU A 6 -5.25 18.60 23.78
C GLU A 6 -6.09 17.44 23.21
N CYS A 7 -6.58 17.57 21.97
CA CYS A 7 -7.55 16.62 21.41
C CYS A 7 -7.25 16.14 19.99
N GLY A 8 -6.19 16.63 19.36
CA GLY A 8 -5.79 16.26 17.99
C GLY A 8 -6.78 16.70 16.90
N SER A 9 -7.79 17.51 17.25
CA SER A 9 -8.74 18.05 16.26
C SER A 9 -8.08 19.17 15.44
N ILE A 10 -8.51 19.31 14.20
CA ILE A 10 -8.09 20.42 13.33
C ILE A 10 -8.60 21.74 13.92
N MET A 11 -7.70 22.70 14.08
CA MET A 11 -8.04 24.04 14.57
C MET A 11 -8.45 24.97 13.43
N HIS A 12 -9.30 25.94 13.75
CA HIS A 12 -9.75 26.96 12.81
C HIS A 12 -9.11 28.31 13.14
N THR A 13 -8.79 29.10 12.12
CA THR A 13 -8.30 30.48 12.30
C THR A 13 -9.48 31.42 12.52
N GLU A 14 -9.51 32.09 13.67
CA GLU A 14 -10.37 33.25 13.95
C GLU A 14 -9.47 34.48 14.15
N GLY A 15 -9.22 35.22 13.07
CA GLY A 15 -8.31 36.37 13.06
C GLY A 15 -6.86 35.97 13.36
N GLU A 16 -6.36 36.40 14.52
CA GLU A 16 -5.00 36.14 15.02
C GLU A 16 -4.96 34.99 16.03
N THR A 17 -6.01 34.17 16.12
CA THR A 17 -6.11 33.06 17.08
C THR A 17 -6.53 31.77 16.40
N TRP A 18 -5.90 30.68 16.80
CA TRP A 18 -6.33 29.31 16.50
C TRP A 18 -7.36 28.88 17.53
N VAL A 19 -8.52 28.45 17.08
CA VAL A 19 -9.62 28.00 17.94
C VAL A 19 -9.96 26.55 17.60
N CYS A 20 -9.87 25.69 18.60
CA CYS A 20 -10.36 24.32 18.52
C CYS A 20 -11.86 24.32 18.82
N ARG A 21 -12.68 23.79 17.90
CA ARG A 21 -14.13 23.67 18.12
C ARG A 21 -14.53 22.45 18.95
N SER A 22 -13.63 21.49 19.12
CA SER A 22 -13.90 20.24 19.84
C SER A 22 -13.69 20.36 21.34
N CYS A 23 -12.68 21.12 21.78
CA CYS A 23 -12.35 21.30 23.20
C CYS A 23 -12.25 22.78 23.62
N GLU A 24 -12.62 23.71 22.74
CA GLU A 24 -12.63 25.16 22.99
C GLU A 24 -11.25 25.79 23.29
N HIS A 25 -10.17 25.04 23.09
CA HIS A 25 -8.79 25.51 23.23
C HIS A 25 -8.48 26.66 22.25
N LYS A 26 -7.71 27.65 22.72
CA LYS A 26 -7.34 28.84 21.94
C LYS A 26 -5.85 29.11 22.05
N GLU A 27 -5.21 29.31 20.90
CA GLU A 27 -3.77 29.60 20.81
C GLU A 27 -3.50 30.81 19.93
N PRO A 28 -2.50 31.65 20.28
CA PRO A 28 -2.11 32.78 19.45
C PRO A 28 -1.49 32.28 18.13
N ARG A 29 -1.86 32.92 17.01
CA ARG A 29 -1.32 32.58 15.70
C ARG A 29 0.04 33.26 15.50
N ASP A 30 1.08 32.47 15.24
CA ASP A 30 2.38 32.97 14.81
C ASP A 30 2.39 33.15 13.28
N SER A 31 2.31 34.39 12.82
CA SER A 31 2.31 34.74 11.40
C SER A 31 3.62 34.38 10.67
N GLN A 32 4.73 34.23 11.40
CA GLN A 32 6.03 33.84 10.87
C GLN A 32 6.10 32.32 10.64
N ALA A 33 5.56 31.52 11.57
CA ALA A 33 5.43 30.07 11.40
C ALA A 33 4.48 29.71 10.25
N GLU A 34 3.40 30.46 10.08
CA GLU A 34 2.42 30.28 9.00
C GLU A 34 3.00 30.62 7.61
N ALA A 35 3.86 31.63 7.54
CA ALA A 35 4.57 31.99 6.31
C ALA A 35 5.63 30.94 5.94
N ALA A 36 6.31 30.34 6.94
CA ALA A 36 7.24 29.23 6.71
C ALA A 36 6.55 27.96 6.20
N MET A 37 5.29 27.72 6.58
CA MET A 37 4.49 26.60 6.06
C MET A 37 4.04 26.79 4.61
N SER A 38 4.05 28.01 4.08
CA SER A 38 3.48 28.32 2.76
C SER A 38 4.44 28.18 1.58
N ILE A 39 5.73 27.91 1.79
CA ILE A 39 6.68 27.67 0.68
C ILE A 39 7.63 26.52 1.03
N GLN A 40 7.09 25.30 1.04
CA GLN A 40 7.84 24.14 0.58
C GLN A 40 7.01 23.44 -0.49
N ASP A 41 6.85 24.12 -1.63
CA ASP A 41 6.68 23.51 -2.96
C ASP A 41 8.00 22.81 -3.39
N GLY A 42 8.66 22.18 -2.43
CA GLY A 42 9.73 21.25 -2.64
C GLY A 42 9.12 19.91 -2.29
N GLN A 43 8.33 19.35 -3.21
CA GLN A 43 8.17 17.91 -3.25
C GLN A 43 9.60 17.39 -3.39
N GLN A 44 10.26 17.13 -2.26
CA GLN A 44 11.57 16.53 -2.26
C GLN A 44 11.33 15.22 -2.97
N ASN A 45 11.92 15.11 -4.16
CA ASN A 45 12.07 13.85 -4.86
C ASN A 45 13.09 13.00 -4.08
N ASN A 46 12.86 12.83 -2.77
CA ASN A 46 13.28 11.62 -2.08
C ASN A 46 12.48 10.56 -2.81
N GLY A 47 13.15 9.92 -3.77
CA GLY A 47 12.55 9.09 -4.79
C GLY A 47 11.44 8.20 -4.25
N THR A 48 10.53 7.82 -5.15
CA THR A 48 9.36 6.97 -4.90
C THR A 48 9.57 6.14 -3.64
N PRO A 49 8.79 6.35 -2.55
CA PRO A 49 8.95 5.55 -1.35
C PRO A 49 9.02 4.10 -1.82
N THR A 50 10.05 3.36 -1.40
CA THR A 50 10.15 1.94 -1.73
C THR A 50 8.97 1.28 -1.06
N VAL A 51 7.84 1.26 -1.77
CA VAL A 51 6.79 0.28 -1.58
C VAL A 51 7.52 -1.01 -1.89
N ALA A 52 7.81 -1.79 -0.85
CA ALA A 52 8.08 -3.20 -1.08
C ALA A 52 6.86 -3.68 -1.85
N ASP A 53 7.02 -3.92 -3.14
CA ASP A 53 5.98 -4.43 -3.99
C ASP A 53 5.59 -5.78 -3.38
N ALA A 54 4.57 -5.79 -2.52
CA ALA A 54 4.12 -6.97 -1.79
C ALA A 54 3.46 -7.99 -2.75
N THR A 55 3.47 -7.69 -4.06
CA THR A 55 3.07 -8.58 -5.15
C THR A 55 4.23 -9.43 -5.65
N GLN A 56 5.48 -9.09 -5.31
CA GLN A 56 6.64 -9.91 -5.65
C GLN A 56 6.82 -10.99 -4.58
N ASP A 57 6.59 -12.24 -4.96
CA ASP A 57 6.96 -13.47 -4.23
C ASP A 57 6.01 -13.97 -3.12
N THR A 58 4.70 -13.76 -3.22
CA THR A 58 3.72 -14.62 -2.50
C THR A 58 3.39 -15.90 -3.28
N SER A 59 4.28 -16.34 -4.17
CA SER A 59 4.17 -17.67 -4.79
C SER A 59 4.51 -18.73 -3.75
N GLU A 60 3.56 -18.98 -2.85
CA GLU A 60 3.63 -20.08 -1.92
C GLU A 60 3.77 -21.39 -2.71
N THR A 61 4.75 -22.21 -2.31
CA THR A 61 4.94 -23.53 -2.90
C THR A 61 4.02 -24.52 -2.20
N MET A 62 3.21 -25.23 -2.97
CA MET A 62 2.30 -26.27 -2.50
C MET A 62 2.71 -27.64 -3.04
N GLN A 63 2.24 -28.70 -2.37
CA GLN A 63 2.41 -30.07 -2.83
C GLN A 63 1.37 -30.39 -3.91
N GLU A 64 1.81 -30.50 -5.15
CA GLU A 64 0.97 -30.72 -6.32
C GLU A 64 1.81 -31.39 -7.43
N SER A 65 1.30 -32.50 -7.97
CA SER A 65 2.04 -33.34 -8.92
C SER A 65 2.03 -32.76 -10.32
N CYS A 66 3.21 -32.63 -10.92
CA CYS A 66 3.36 -32.06 -12.24
C CYS A 66 2.67 -32.95 -13.30
N PRO A 67 1.82 -32.39 -14.18
CA PRO A 67 1.16 -33.17 -15.24
C PRO A 67 2.07 -33.49 -16.43
N ALA A 68 3.34 -33.08 -16.41
CA ALA A 68 4.28 -33.34 -17.49
C ALA A 68 4.82 -34.78 -17.39
N GLU A 69 4.73 -35.55 -18.47
CA GLU A 69 5.19 -36.96 -18.49
C GLU A 69 6.69 -37.13 -18.23
N ASP A 70 7.49 -36.08 -18.51
CA ASP A 70 8.94 -36.05 -18.27
C ASP A 70 9.33 -35.45 -16.89
N CYS A 71 8.37 -35.23 -15.98
CA CYS A 71 8.64 -34.60 -14.69
C CYS A 71 7.79 -35.20 -13.54
N ASP A 72 8.46 -35.85 -12.59
CA ASP A 72 7.83 -36.50 -11.42
C ASP A 72 7.82 -35.57 -10.18
N SER A 73 7.74 -34.26 -10.40
CA SER A 73 7.79 -33.29 -9.29
C SER A 73 6.45 -33.21 -8.57
N ASP A 74 6.47 -33.30 -7.25
CA ASP A 74 5.29 -33.10 -6.38
C ASP A 74 5.21 -31.68 -5.79
N ARG A 75 5.90 -30.70 -6.38
CA ARG A 75 5.92 -29.32 -5.87
C ARG A 75 5.63 -28.31 -6.98
N ALA A 76 4.66 -27.44 -6.72
CA ALA A 76 4.31 -26.36 -7.62
C ALA A 76 4.15 -25.03 -6.86
N GLN A 77 4.58 -23.94 -7.47
CA GLN A 77 4.22 -22.59 -7.07
C GLN A 77 2.85 -22.25 -7.63
N TYR A 78 1.99 -21.61 -6.84
CA TYR A 78 0.70 -21.14 -7.33
C TYR A 78 0.61 -19.61 -7.34
N GLN A 79 -0.13 -19.07 -8.31
CA GLN A 79 -0.46 -17.66 -8.39
C GLN A 79 -1.95 -17.50 -8.72
N MET A 80 -2.63 -16.59 -8.01
CA MET A 80 -4.01 -16.22 -8.32
C MET A 80 -3.99 -15.11 -9.38
N MET A 81 -4.73 -15.30 -10.46
CA MET A 81 -4.86 -14.30 -11.52
C MET A 81 -6.32 -14.09 -11.89
N PRO A 82 -6.74 -12.84 -12.16
CA PRO A 82 -8.07 -12.59 -12.71
C PRO A 82 -8.19 -13.23 -14.09
N LYS A 83 -9.32 -13.87 -14.38
CA LYS A 83 -9.61 -14.27 -15.77
C LYS A 83 -9.71 -13.05 -16.68
N PRO A 84 -9.38 -13.21 -17.97
CA PRO A 84 -9.73 -12.22 -18.97
C PRO A 84 -11.24 -11.94 -18.89
N GLY A 85 -11.61 -10.70 -18.52
CA GLY A 85 -13.00 -10.31 -18.27
C GLY A 85 -13.41 -10.16 -16.79
N GLY A 86 -12.51 -10.41 -15.83
CA GLY A 86 -12.62 -9.94 -14.44
C GLY A 86 -13.71 -10.58 -13.57
N SER A 87 -14.37 -11.64 -14.04
CA SER A 87 -15.52 -12.23 -13.34
C SER A 87 -15.16 -13.24 -12.25
N TYR A 88 -13.96 -13.83 -12.30
CA TYR A 88 -13.46 -14.76 -11.29
C TYR A 88 -11.94 -14.89 -11.35
N GLU A 89 -11.37 -15.35 -10.24
CA GLU A 89 -9.95 -15.61 -10.08
C GLU A 89 -9.64 -17.07 -10.47
N VAL A 90 -8.50 -17.29 -11.13
CA VAL A 90 -7.97 -18.62 -11.45
C VAL A 90 -6.62 -18.83 -10.80
N ARG A 91 -6.40 -20.06 -10.32
CA ARG A 91 -5.08 -20.51 -9.89
C ARG A 91 -4.30 -21.04 -11.08
N LEU A 92 -3.12 -20.47 -11.29
CA LEU A 92 -2.13 -21.01 -12.21
C LEU A 92 -0.99 -21.61 -11.39
N PHE A 93 -0.69 -22.87 -11.66
CA PHE A 93 0.41 -23.59 -11.05
C PHE A 93 1.64 -23.56 -11.97
N THR A 94 2.82 -23.54 -11.38
CA THR A 94 4.12 -23.62 -12.05
C THR A 94 4.97 -24.66 -11.33
N CYS A 95 5.38 -25.73 -12.01
CA CYS A 95 6.27 -26.73 -11.45
C CYS A 95 7.62 -26.08 -11.07
N VAL A 96 8.11 -26.39 -9.87
CA VAL A 96 9.38 -25.82 -9.39
C VAL A 96 10.62 -26.42 -10.07
N GLU A 97 10.48 -27.60 -10.68
CA GLU A 97 11.60 -28.31 -11.32
C GLU A 97 11.64 -28.08 -12.84
N CYS A 98 10.54 -28.33 -13.56
CA CYS A 98 10.51 -28.20 -15.02
C CYS A 98 9.92 -26.87 -15.51
N GLY A 99 9.31 -26.08 -14.63
CA GLY A 99 8.68 -24.80 -15.00
C GLY A 99 7.39 -24.94 -15.83
N HIS A 100 6.85 -26.17 -15.99
CA HIS A 100 5.57 -26.39 -16.67
C HIS A 100 4.46 -25.60 -15.97
N LYS A 101 3.53 -25.02 -16.73
CA LYS A 101 2.43 -24.20 -16.20
C LYS A 101 1.09 -24.82 -16.55
N TRP A 102 0.25 -25.02 -15.55
CA TRP A 102 -1.09 -25.60 -15.73
C TRP A 102 -2.11 -24.94 -14.79
N ARG A 103 -3.38 -25.26 -14.97
CA ARG A 103 -4.49 -24.70 -14.19
C ARG A 103 -5.11 -25.81 -13.34
N GLU A 104 -5.68 -25.41 -12.19
CA GLU A 104 -6.57 -26.29 -11.42
C GLU A 104 -7.67 -26.80 -12.37
N SER A 105 -7.85 -28.12 -12.44
CA SER A 105 -8.85 -28.77 -13.30
C SER A 105 -10.21 -28.83 -12.64
#